data_AF-A0A523CZ23-F1
#
_entry.id   AF-A0A523CZ23-F1
#
_cell.length_a   1.000
_cell.length_b   1.000
_cell.length_c   1.000
_cell.angle_alpha   90.00
_cell.angle_beta   90.00
_cell.angle_gamma   90.00
#
_symmetry.space_group_name_H-M   'P 1'
#
loop_
_entity.id
_entity.type
_entity.pdbx_description
1 polymer ?
#
loop_
_entity_poly.entity_id
_entity_poly.type
_entity_poly.pdbx_seq_one_letter_code
_entity_poly.pdbx_strand_id
1 'polypeptide(L)'
;MEAGIGSKSRCLWVSLVCLVLLTPMKSAVAQDYSTLDVREKLVVANKILAMEGLVGPFGHVSVRLEGEGRFRISDHRSPNEVTVDHIKEVEIEITPEAVEEQGLYREVFIHSSIYRELPEVKAIVHTHAPYAVALGTLQRSDNNKVFPTTNPGANLGNFIPVFQPVGLISTPEKGMALARTLQGQNGVLLRGHGTVVVGTTLEQAVLRAIYLEFEARTQIRSRSAGEPIPYTTSESDLFKRTVAVEHAWHYYLDKFRQSVKSETSSHK
;
A
#
# COMPACT_ATOMS: atom_id res chain seq x y z
N MET A 1 34.11 31.72 -64.80
CA MET A 1 32.78 31.08 -64.89
C MET A 1 32.80 29.88 -63.97
N GLU A 2 31.86 29.92 -63.04
CA GLU A 2 31.31 28.85 -62.20
C GLU A 2 32.19 28.15 -61.14
N ALA A 3 31.76 28.42 -59.91
CA ALA A 3 32.11 27.79 -58.64
C ALA A 3 31.47 26.38 -58.51
N GLY A 4 32.07 25.53 -57.67
CA GLY A 4 31.50 24.24 -57.29
C GLY A 4 32.21 23.64 -56.08
N ILE A 5 31.77 24.08 -54.89
CA ILE A 5 32.22 23.70 -53.54
C ILE A 5 31.70 22.29 -53.17
N GLY A 6 32.48 21.49 -52.44
CA GLY A 6 31.93 20.24 -51.87
C GLY A 6 32.87 19.34 -51.07
N SER A 7 33.60 19.88 -50.10
CA SER A 7 34.31 19.12 -49.06
C SER A 7 33.33 18.33 -48.18
N LYS A 8 33.54 17.02 -48.02
CA LYS A 8 32.92 16.20 -46.96
C LYS A 8 33.99 15.46 -46.17
N SER A 9 34.62 16.18 -45.24
CA SER A 9 35.30 15.60 -44.08
C SER A 9 34.26 14.99 -43.16
N ARG A 10 34.38 13.68 -42.89
CA ARG A 10 33.55 12.98 -41.89
C ARG A 10 33.93 13.47 -40.50
N CYS A 11 33.02 14.21 -39.87
CA CYS A 11 33.11 14.64 -38.48
C CYS A 11 32.69 13.48 -37.57
N LEU A 12 33.60 13.00 -36.72
CA LEU A 12 33.26 12.13 -35.60
C LEU A 12 32.39 12.93 -34.62
N TRP A 13 31.10 12.61 -34.55
CA TRP A 13 30.27 12.94 -33.39
C TRP A 13 30.05 11.64 -32.63
N VAL A 14 30.88 11.41 -31.61
CA VAL A 14 30.59 10.42 -30.58
C VAL A 14 29.42 10.97 -29.78
N SER A 15 28.26 10.35 -29.95
CA SER A 15 27.03 10.69 -29.26
C SER A 15 27.18 10.39 -27.77
N LEU A 16 27.55 11.42 -27.00
CA LEU A 16 27.63 11.38 -25.54
C LEU A 16 26.23 11.67 -24.94
N VAL A 17 25.24 10.84 -25.23
CA VAL A 17 23.91 10.93 -24.60
C VAL A 17 23.31 9.53 -24.53
N CYS A 18 23.50 8.84 -23.40
CA CYS A 18 22.60 7.81 -22.82
C CYS A 18 23.30 7.05 -21.67
N LEU A 19 23.86 7.78 -20.70
CA LEU A 19 24.37 7.15 -19.47
C LEU A 19 23.88 7.87 -18.21
N VAL A 20 22.61 8.24 -18.21
CA VAL A 20 21.85 8.60 -17.02
C VAL A 20 20.44 8.08 -17.32
N LEU A 21 19.80 7.34 -16.41
CA LEU A 21 18.40 6.85 -16.41
C LEU A 21 18.19 5.33 -16.16
N LEU A 22 19.17 4.57 -15.64
CA LEU A 22 18.93 3.16 -15.23
C LEU A 22 19.31 2.82 -13.77
N THR A 23 19.60 3.82 -12.95
CA THR A 23 20.17 3.63 -11.60
C THR A 23 19.41 4.40 -10.51
N PRO A 24 18.17 3.98 -10.22
CA PRO A 24 17.81 3.84 -8.81
C PRO A 24 17.13 2.51 -8.48
N MET A 25 16.63 1.75 -9.47
CA MET A 25 15.84 0.54 -9.19
C MET A 25 16.68 -0.73 -9.04
N LYS A 26 17.89 -0.78 -9.63
CA LYS A 26 18.79 -1.94 -9.54
C LYS A 26 19.38 -2.15 -8.13
N SER A 27 19.52 -1.11 -7.30
CA SER A 27 20.16 -1.26 -5.97
C SER A 27 19.23 -1.92 -4.95
N ALA A 28 17.97 -1.52 -4.88
CA ALA A 28 17.03 -2.00 -3.86
C ALA A 28 16.66 -3.49 -4.01
N VAL A 29 16.72 -4.04 -5.22
CA VAL A 29 16.34 -5.44 -5.51
C VAL A 29 17.41 -6.44 -5.04
N ALA A 30 18.67 -6.02 -4.99
CA ALA A 30 19.81 -6.86 -4.61
C ALA A 30 20.21 -6.77 -3.13
N GLN A 31 19.81 -5.71 -2.44
CA GLN A 31 20.13 -5.51 -1.02
C GLN A 31 19.27 -6.40 -0.11
N ASP A 32 19.85 -6.80 1.01
CA ASP A 32 19.13 -7.46 2.09
C ASP A 32 18.07 -6.50 2.66
N TYR A 33 16.81 -6.92 2.66
CA TYR A 33 15.69 -6.10 3.12
C TYR A 33 15.86 -5.65 4.57
N SER A 34 16.55 -6.44 5.39
CA SER A 34 16.84 -6.08 6.79
C SER A 34 17.68 -4.80 6.90
N THR A 35 18.53 -4.54 5.88
CA THR A 35 19.46 -3.40 5.84
C THR A 35 18.89 -2.12 5.23
N LEU A 36 17.70 -2.22 4.61
CA LEU A 36 17.05 -1.08 3.98
C LEU A 36 16.56 -0.07 5.01
N ASP A 37 16.67 1.21 4.68
CA ASP A 37 16.04 2.26 5.47
C ASP A 37 14.51 2.28 5.25
N VAL A 38 13.78 3.05 6.07
CA VAL A 38 12.31 3.09 5.98
C VAL A 38 11.80 3.67 4.65
N ARG A 39 12.54 4.57 3.98
CA ARG A 39 12.15 5.13 2.68
C ARG A 39 12.25 4.05 1.63
N GLU A 40 13.35 3.31 1.60
CA GLU A 40 13.56 2.17 0.70
C GLU A 40 12.50 1.08 0.92
N LYS A 41 12.20 0.75 2.19
CA LYS A 41 11.12 -0.20 2.53
C LYS A 41 9.74 0.29 2.05
N LEU A 42 9.44 1.58 2.18
CA LEU A 42 8.21 2.17 1.63
C LEU A 42 8.16 2.09 0.10
N VAL A 43 9.28 2.25 -0.61
CA VAL A 43 9.32 2.02 -2.05
C VAL A 43 8.94 0.56 -2.36
N VAL A 44 9.59 -0.41 -1.70
CA VAL A 44 9.30 -1.84 -1.89
C VAL A 44 7.83 -2.15 -1.59
N ALA A 45 7.27 -1.60 -0.51
CA ALA A 45 5.87 -1.79 -0.16
C ALA A 45 4.91 -1.27 -1.24
N ASN A 46 5.15 -0.08 -1.81
CA ASN A 46 4.35 0.45 -2.92
C ASN A 46 4.38 -0.49 -4.14
N LYS A 47 5.56 -1.01 -4.50
CA LYS A 47 5.69 -1.94 -5.65
C LYS A 47 5.02 -3.28 -5.39
N ILE A 48 5.15 -3.84 -4.18
CA ILE A 48 4.47 -5.10 -3.82
C ILE A 48 2.96 -4.91 -3.87
N LEU A 49 2.42 -3.84 -3.28
CA LEU A 49 0.98 -3.56 -3.31
C LEU A 49 0.46 -3.42 -4.74
N ALA A 50 1.23 -2.79 -5.63
CA ALA A 50 0.87 -2.64 -7.04
C ALA A 50 0.97 -3.97 -7.80
N MET A 51 2.01 -4.77 -7.56
CA MET A 51 2.20 -6.11 -8.13
C MET A 51 1.07 -7.06 -7.73
N GLU A 52 0.57 -6.96 -6.49
CA GLU A 52 -0.58 -7.75 -6.03
C GLU A 52 -1.93 -7.19 -6.51
N GLY A 53 -1.94 -6.10 -7.28
CA GLY A 53 -3.15 -5.50 -7.83
C GLY A 53 -4.07 -4.85 -6.79
N LEU A 54 -3.54 -4.52 -5.60
CA LEU A 54 -4.30 -3.91 -4.52
C LEU A 54 -4.40 -2.39 -4.67
N VAL A 55 -3.36 -1.78 -5.23
CA VAL A 55 -3.34 -0.37 -5.59
C VAL A 55 -3.24 -0.23 -7.10
N GLY A 56 -4.01 0.71 -7.65
CA GLY A 56 -4.01 1.03 -9.08
C GLY A 56 -3.34 2.38 -9.32
N PRO A 57 -3.96 3.32 -10.06
CA PRO A 57 -3.45 4.70 -10.13
C PRO A 57 -3.48 5.42 -8.77
N PHE A 58 -4.25 4.90 -7.82
CA PHE A 58 -4.44 5.43 -6.49
C PHE A 58 -4.27 4.31 -5.44
N GLY A 59 -3.95 4.73 -4.22
CA GLY A 59 -3.63 3.86 -3.09
C GLY A 59 -2.26 4.26 -2.53
N HIS A 60 -2.09 4.11 -1.23
CA HIS A 60 -0.90 4.65 -0.57
C HIS A 60 -0.63 3.98 0.78
N VAL A 61 0.66 3.88 1.10
CA VAL A 61 1.19 3.27 2.31
C VAL A 61 2.07 4.27 3.06
N SER A 62 1.98 4.26 4.38
CA SER A 62 2.78 5.11 5.25
C SER A 62 3.36 4.35 6.45
N VAL A 63 4.39 4.92 7.07
CA VAL A 63 5.01 4.43 8.31
C VAL A 63 5.20 5.58 9.29
N ARG A 64 4.77 5.40 10.55
CA ARG A 64 5.02 6.34 11.64
C ARG A 64 6.50 6.37 12.02
N LEU A 65 7.03 7.55 12.32
CA LEU A 65 8.34 7.72 12.93
C LEU A 65 8.26 7.67 14.46
N GLU A 66 9.24 7.04 15.11
CA GLU A 66 9.32 7.00 16.57
C GLU A 66 9.60 8.40 17.15
N GLY A 67 8.99 8.73 18.29
CA GLY A 67 9.33 9.91 19.09
C GLY A 67 8.93 11.29 18.53
N GLU A 68 8.39 11.39 17.30
CA GLU A 68 8.43 12.67 16.57
C GLU A 68 7.08 13.20 16.05
N GLY A 69 5.93 12.59 16.38
CA GLY A 69 4.64 13.11 15.90
C GLY A 69 4.54 13.20 14.37
N ARG A 70 5.36 12.43 13.66
CA ARG A 70 5.54 12.45 12.20
C ARG A 70 5.40 11.05 11.61
N PHE A 71 5.17 10.98 10.31
CA PHE A 71 5.15 9.75 9.53
C PHE A 71 5.73 10.00 8.15
N ARG A 72 6.04 8.92 7.43
CA ARG A 72 6.53 8.96 6.05
C ARG A 72 5.53 8.35 5.09
N ILE A 73 5.32 9.03 3.96
CA ILE A 73 4.42 8.64 2.87
C ILE A 73 5.00 9.21 1.56
N SER A 74 4.66 8.66 0.40
CA SER A 74 4.98 9.31 -0.87
C SER A 74 4.20 10.61 -1.05
N ASP A 75 4.74 11.55 -1.83
CA ASP A 75 3.93 12.60 -2.48
C ASP A 75 2.93 11.98 -3.49
N HIS A 76 1.99 12.79 -3.99
CA HIS A 76 0.91 12.34 -4.87
C HIS A 76 1.44 11.82 -6.22
N ARG A 77 1.43 10.50 -6.39
CA ARG A 77 1.81 9.84 -7.64
C ARG A 77 1.28 8.40 -7.72
N SER A 78 1.50 7.78 -8.87
CA SER A 78 1.31 6.34 -9.04
C SER A 78 2.23 5.55 -8.09
N PRO A 79 1.73 4.54 -7.35
CA PRO A 79 2.56 3.64 -6.53
C PRO A 79 3.71 2.99 -7.31
N ASN A 80 3.51 2.73 -8.60
CA ASN A 80 4.54 2.19 -9.49
C ASN A 80 5.66 3.18 -9.84
N GLU A 81 5.51 4.46 -9.55
CA GLU A 81 6.52 5.50 -9.82
C GLU A 81 7.22 5.99 -8.55
N VAL A 82 6.82 5.48 -7.38
CA VAL A 82 7.45 5.83 -6.11
C VAL A 82 8.92 5.41 -6.13
N THR A 83 9.79 6.34 -5.72
CA THR A 83 11.22 6.17 -5.48
C THR A 83 11.53 6.80 -4.13
N VAL A 84 12.77 6.65 -3.65
CA VAL A 84 13.20 7.20 -2.35
C VAL A 84 13.00 8.72 -2.28
N ASP A 85 13.23 9.45 -3.39
CA ASP A 85 13.11 10.92 -3.49
C ASP A 85 11.67 11.42 -3.34
N HIS A 86 10.71 10.54 -3.57
CA HIS A 86 9.28 10.84 -3.45
C HIS A 86 8.75 10.64 -2.04
N ILE A 87 9.48 9.95 -1.16
CA ILE A 87 9.09 9.74 0.23
C ILE A 87 9.27 11.04 1.02
N LYS A 88 8.15 11.62 1.45
CA LYS A 88 8.06 12.81 2.28
C LYS A 88 7.89 12.43 3.74
N GLU A 89 8.32 13.34 4.61
CA GLU A 89 8.04 13.30 6.04
C GLU A 89 6.93 14.31 6.34
N VAL A 90 5.92 13.87 7.08
CA VAL A 90 4.66 14.58 7.25
C VAL A 90 4.29 14.60 8.73
N GLU A 91 3.85 15.75 9.23
CA GLU A 91 3.34 15.89 10.59
C GLU A 91 1.98 15.22 10.75
N ILE A 92 1.74 14.61 11.91
CA ILE A 92 0.43 14.01 12.24
C ILE A 92 -0.66 15.08 12.32
N GLU A 93 -0.34 16.27 12.85
CA GLU A 93 -1.27 17.41 12.90
C GLU A 93 -1.16 18.29 11.65
N ILE A 94 -1.13 17.66 10.46
CA ILE A 94 -1.04 18.38 9.18
C ILE A 94 -2.33 19.17 8.87
N THR A 95 -2.17 20.39 8.35
CA THR A 95 -3.28 21.24 7.88
C THR A 95 -3.54 21.04 6.38
N PRO A 96 -4.76 21.33 5.87
CA PRO A 96 -5.06 21.26 4.44
C PRO A 96 -4.10 22.06 3.54
N GLU A 97 -3.63 23.22 4.01
CA GLU A 97 -2.70 24.07 3.28
C GLU A 97 -1.35 23.38 3.12
N ALA A 98 -0.83 22.79 4.20
CA ALA A 98 0.42 22.03 4.16
C ALA A 98 0.32 20.76 3.28
N VAL A 99 -0.87 20.16 3.15
CA VAL A 99 -1.09 19.04 2.20
C VAL A 99 -0.83 19.49 0.76
N GLU A 100 -1.33 20.67 0.39
CA GLU A 100 -1.15 21.23 -0.96
C GLU A 100 0.28 21.66 -1.21
N GLU A 101 0.89 22.40 -0.27
CA GLU A 101 2.28 22.88 -0.37
C GLU A 101 3.30 21.75 -0.54
N GLN A 102 3.07 20.61 0.12
CA GLN A 102 3.95 19.45 0.04
C GLN A 102 3.62 18.50 -1.13
N GLY A 103 2.55 18.77 -1.88
CA GLY A 103 2.10 17.93 -3.00
C GLY A 103 1.67 16.52 -2.56
N LEU A 104 1.06 16.39 -1.38
CA LEU A 104 0.66 15.11 -0.82
C LEU A 104 -0.66 14.60 -1.41
N TYR A 105 -0.98 13.33 -1.16
CA TYR A 105 -2.31 12.79 -1.44
C TYR A 105 -3.37 13.58 -0.68
N ARG A 106 -4.49 13.93 -1.35
CA ARG A 106 -5.64 14.58 -0.69
C ARG A 106 -6.19 13.77 0.49
N GLU A 107 -5.98 12.46 0.48
CA GLU A 107 -6.43 11.53 1.50
C GLU A 107 -5.37 11.21 2.55
N VAL A 108 -4.31 12.04 2.64
CA VAL A 108 -3.31 11.93 3.72
C VAL A 108 -3.95 11.97 5.12
N PHE A 109 -5.14 12.59 5.24
CA PHE A 109 -5.94 12.60 6.47
C PHE A 109 -6.43 11.21 6.92
N ILE A 110 -6.47 10.20 6.05
CA ILE A 110 -6.63 8.80 6.47
C ILE A 110 -5.48 8.43 7.42
N HIS A 111 -4.25 8.70 7.02
CA HIS A 111 -3.06 8.31 7.77
C HIS A 111 -2.88 9.17 9.01
N SER A 112 -2.91 10.49 8.83
CA SER A 112 -2.63 11.43 9.90
C SER A 112 -3.65 11.28 11.04
N SER A 113 -4.94 11.13 10.71
CA SER A 113 -5.98 10.96 11.74
C SER A 113 -5.90 9.61 12.42
N ILE A 114 -5.65 8.50 11.70
CA ILE A 114 -5.47 7.19 12.34
C ILE A 114 -4.24 7.20 13.24
N TYR A 115 -3.13 7.80 12.82
CA TYR A 115 -1.96 7.93 13.68
C TYR A 115 -2.20 8.83 14.90
N ARG A 116 -3.05 9.84 14.80
CA ARG A 116 -3.42 10.64 15.96
C ARG A 116 -4.25 9.85 16.96
N GLU A 117 -5.29 9.18 16.49
CA GLU A 117 -6.26 8.49 17.35
C GLU A 117 -5.72 7.17 17.91
N LEU A 118 -4.79 6.50 17.21
CA LEU A 118 -4.28 5.16 17.54
C LEU A 118 -2.74 5.13 17.63
N PRO A 119 -2.15 5.51 18.78
CA PRO A 119 -0.68 5.59 18.97
C PRO A 119 0.09 4.28 18.73
N GLU A 120 -0.58 3.14 18.90
CA GLU A 120 -0.03 1.80 18.68
C GLU A 120 0.18 1.46 17.20
N VAL A 121 -0.55 2.13 16.30
CA VAL A 121 -0.43 1.93 14.85
C VAL A 121 0.89 2.53 14.35
N LYS A 122 1.69 1.72 13.66
CA LYS A 122 3.01 2.11 13.10
C LYS A 122 3.05 2.11 11.58
N ALA A 123 2.12 1.45 10.91
CA ALA A 123 1.99 1.49 9.47
C ALA A 123 0.52 1.41 9.05
N ILE A 124 0.20 2.07 7.93
CA ILE A 124 -1.15 2.15 7.39
C ILE A 124 -1.08 1.92 5.89
N VAL A 125 -1.96 1.08 5.37
CA VAL A 125 -2.13 0.84 3.94
C VAL A 125 -3.57 1.15 3.55
N HIS A 126 -3.74 2.02 2.57
CA HIS A 126 -5.02 2.27 1.90
C HIS A 126 -4.97 1.71 0.49
N THR A 127 -5.97 0.91 0.13
CA THR A 127 -6.03 0.20 -1.16
C THR A 127 -7.39 0.34 -1.84
N HIS A 128 -7.44 -0.05 -3.11
CA HIS A 128 -8.65 -0.16 -3.93
C HIS A 128 -8.91 -1.63 -4.29
N ALA A 129 -8.67 -2.53 -3.33
CA ALA A 129 -8.72 -3.97 -3.53
C ALA A 129 -10.13 -4.43 -4.01
N PRO A 130 -10.26 -5.01 -5.22
CA PRO A 130 -11.54 -5.11 -5.92
C PRO A 130 -12.57 -6.00 -5.22
N TYR A 131 -12.17 -7.15 -4.65
CA TYR A 131 -13.10 -8.03 -3.96
C TYR A 131 -13.57 -7.43 -2.63
N ALA A 132 -12.65 -6.80 -1.88
CA ALA A 132 -13.00 -6.13 -0.63
C ALA A 132 -13.92 -4.92 -0.87
N VAL A 133 -13.66 -4.13 -1.92
CA VAL A 133 -14.54 -3.03 -2.36
C VAL A 133 -15.93 -3.58 -2.73
N ALA A 134 -15.99 -4.67 -3.50
CA ALA A 134 -17.26 -5.29 -3.91
C ALA A 134 -18.12 -5.66 -2.69
N LEU A 135 -17.56 -6.38 -1.71
CA LEU A 135 -18.28 -6.68 -0.46
C LEU A 135 -18.69 -5.39 0.28
N GLY A 136 -17.83 -4.39 0.31
CA GLY A 136 -18.10 -3.06 0.86
C GLY A 136 -19.39 -2.41 0.31
N THR A 137 -19.84 -2.75 -0.89
CA THR A 137 -21.04 -2.17 -1.53
C THR A 137 -22.37 -2.87 -1.20
N LEU A 138 -22.35 -4.09 -0.68
CA LEU A 138 -23.58 -4.88 -0.46
C LEU A 138 -24.56 -4.26 0.55
N GLN A 139 -25.87 -4.49 0.37
CA GLN A 139 -26.90 -4.07 1.32
C GLN A 139 -26.81 -4.86 2.65
N ARG A 140 -27.29 -4.25 3.73
CA ARG A 140 -27.14 -4.72 5.11
C ARG A 140 -28.10 -5.87 5.46
N SER A 141 -27.56 -6.95 6.01
CA SER A 141 -28.26 -7.81 6.99
C SER A 141 -27.36 -8.16 8.19
N ASP A 142 -26.03 -8.15 8.03
CA ASP A 142 -25.03 -8.37 9.06
C ASP A 142 -23.97 -7.25 9.07
N ASN A 143 -23.41 -6.96 10.25
CA ASN A 143 -22.38 -5.92 10.43
C ASN A 143 -20.97 -6.36 10.00
N ASN A 144 -20.80 -7.61 9.53
CA ASN A 144 -19.50 -8.19 9.23
C ASN A 144 -19.40 -8.55 7.74
N LYS A 145 -18.97 -7.59 6.92
CA LYS A 145 -18.87 -7.82 5.47
C LYS A 145 -17.66 -8.64 5.06
N VAL A 146 -16.61 -8.61 5.88
CA VAL A 146 -15.48 -9.53 5.81
C VAL A 146 -15.21 -9.99 7.24
N PHE A 147 -15.16 -11.30 7.45
CA PHE A 147 -14.80 -11.95 8.71
C PHE A 147 -13.76 -13.04 8.44
N PRO A 148 -12.92 -13.41 9.42
CA PRO A 148 -11.99 -14.51 9.25
C PRO A 148 -12.70 -15.83 9.00
N THR A 149 -12.34 -16.50 7.92
CA THR A 149 -12.73 -17.89 7.59
C THR A 149 -11.51 -18.74 7.24
N THR A 150 -10.32 -18.12 7.26
CA THR A 150 -9.05 -18.71 6.88
C THR A 150 -7.95 -18.34 7.87
N ASN A 151 -6.89 -19.14 7.93
CA ASN A 151 -5.73 -18.89 8.80
C ASN A 151 -5.08 -17.51 8.52
N PRO A 152 -4.86 -17.08 7.26
CA PRO A 152 -4.41 -15.71 7.00
C PRO A 152 -5.42 -14.65 7.44
N GLY A 153 -6.72 -14.87 7.19
CA GLY A 153 -7.80 -13.96 7.56
C GLY A 153 -7.88 -13.65 9.05
N ALA A 154 -7.47 -14.58 9.92
CA ALA A 154 -7.43 -14.37 11.37
C ALA A 154 -6.52 -13.20 11.82
N ASN A 155 -5.58 -12.75 10.96
CA ASN A 155 -4.73 -11.59 11.22
C ASN A 155 -5.46 -10.24 11.11
N LEU A 156 -6.68 -10.24 10.58
CA LEU A 156 -7.49 -9.04 10.35
C LEU A 156 -8.24 -8.58 11.60
N GLY A 157 -8.31 -9.41 12.64
CA GLY A 157 -9.18 -9.22 13.79
C GLY A 157 -10.33 -10.22 13.77
N ASN A 158 -11.44 -9.90 14.43
CA ASN A 158 -12.62 -10.77 14.48
C ASN A 158 -13.61 -10.45 13.36
N PHE A 159 -13.59 -9.21 12.87
CA PHE A 159 -14.42 -8.75 11.76
C PHE A 159 -13.81 -7.50 11.14
N ILE A 160 -14.29 -7.11 9.96
CA ILE A 160 -13.94 -5.86 9.30
C ILE A 160 -15.17 -4.93 9.27
N PRO A 161 -15.15 -3.81 10.00
CA PRO A 161 -16.20 -2.80 9.96
C PRO A 161 -16.26 -2.06 8.62
N VAL A 162 -17.38 -1.38 8.38
CA VAL A 162 -17.61 -0.59 7.17
C VAL A 162 -17.87 0.87 7.52
N PHE A 163 -16.98 1.75 7.06
CA PHE A 163 -17.19 3.19 7.04
C PHE A 163 -18.25 3.55 6.00
N GLN A 164 -19.41 4.02 6.48
CA GLN A 164 -20.60 4.25 5.67
C GLN A 164 -20.59 5.54 4.84
N PRO A 165 -20.02 6.67 5.30
CA PRO A 165 -19.95 7.88 4.48
C PRO A 165 -19.18 7.65 3.18
N VAL A 166 -19.64 8.27 2.10
CA VAL A 166 -19.04 8.18 0.76
C VAL A 166 -18.20 9.42 0.43
N GLY A 167 -17.31 9.27 -0.55
CA GLY A 167 -16.41 10.31 -1.02
C GLY A 167 -15.04 10.26 -0.36
N LEU A 168 -14.17 11.19 -0.77
CA LEU A 168 -12.78 11.25 -0.29
C LEU A 168 -12.70 11.58 1.20
N ILE A 169 -11.72 10.97 1.86
CA ILE A 169 -11.35 11.28 3.24
C ILE A 169 -10.34 12.43 3.23
N SER A 170 -10.81 13.58 2.78
CA SER A 170 -9.97 14.75 2.47
C SER A 170 -9.94 15.82 3.56
N THR A 171 -10.43 15.51 4.77
CA THR A 171 -10.40 16.43 5.91
C THR A 171 -10.07 15.67 7.20
N PRO A 172 -9.51 16.34 8.23
CA PRO A 172 -9.28 15.73 9.54
C PRO A 172 -10.54 15.13 10.17
N GLU A 173 -11.70 15.78 10.00
CA GLU A 173 -12.96 15.32 10.59
C GLU A 173 -13.40 13.97 10.02
N LYS A 174 -13.27 13.81 8.70
CA LYS A 174 -13.55 12.52 8.03
C LYS A 174 -12.52 11.47 8.43
N GLY A 175 -11.25 11.83 8.51
CA GLY A 175 -10.18 10.92 8.94
C GLY A 175 -10.39 10.41 10.38
N MET A 176 -10.80 11.28 11.30
CA MET A 176 -11.16 10.89 12.67
C MET A 176 -12.38 9.97 12.71
N ALA A 177 -13.41 10.26 11.91
CA ALA A 177 -14.60 9.42 11.83
C ALA A 177 -14.26 8.02 11.30
N LEU A 178 -13.34 7.95 10.33
CA LEU A 178 -12.79 6.69 9.84
C LEU A 178 -12.00 5.95 10.93
N ALA A 179 -11.11 6.63 11.66
CA ALA A 179 -10.33 6.03 12.73
C ALA A 179 -11.21 5.40 13.82
N ARG A 180 -12.27 6.10 14.25
CA ARG A 180 -13.26 5.54 15.20
C ARG A 180 -13.99 4.30 14.67
N THR A 181 -14.11 4.16 13.35
CA THR A 181 -14.78 3.01 12.73
C THR A 181 -13.94 1.74 12.80
N LEU A 182 -12.62 1.83 12.99
CA LEU A 182 -11.77 0.63 13.16
C LEU A 182 -12.19 -0.22 14.36
N GLN A 183 -12.70 0.37 15.44
CA GLN A 183 -13.22 -0.37 16.61
C GLN A 183 -12.26 -1.46 17.14
N GLY A 184 -10.95 -1.16 17.18
CA GLY A 184 -9.91 -2.09 17.59
C GLY A 184 -9.64 -3.25 16.62
N GLN A 185 -10.24 -3.25 15.43
CA GLN A 185 -9.95 -4.18 14.34
C GLN A 185 -8.73 -3.69 13.54
N ASN A 186 -8.15 -4.57 12.73
CA ASN A 186 -6.94 -4.25 11.97
C ASN A 186 -7.23 -3.73 10.55
N GLY A 187 -8.51 -3.51 10.21
CA GLY A 187 -8.89 -2.92 8.94
C GLY A 187 -10.34 -2.45 8.92
N VAL A 188 -10.67 -1.66 7.91
CA VAL A 188 -11.99 -1.08 7.67
C VAL A 188 -12.24 -0.99 6.16
N LEU A 189 -13.46 -1.30 5.73
CA LEU A 189 -13.91 -1.05 4.36
C LEU A 189 -14.49 0.36 4.27
N LEU A 190 -14.18 1.09 3.19
CA LEU A 190 -14.80 2.37 2.86
C LEU A 190 -15.85 2.09 1.79
N ARG A 191 -17.13 2.30 2.11
CA ARG A 191 -18.26 1.89 1.25
C ARG A 191 -18.15 2.52 -0.14
N GLY A 192 -17.97 1.68 -1.16
CA GLY A 192 -17.86 2.10 -2.56
C GLY A 192 -16.57 2.86 -2.90
N HIS A 193 -15.55 2.73 -2.05
CA HIS A 193 -14.29 3.45 -2.22
C HIS A 193 -13.10 2.48 -2.18
N GLY A 194 -12.74 1.94 -1.02
CA GLY A 194 -11.48 1.22 -0.84
C GLY A 194 -11.42 0.49 0.49
N THR A 195 -10.21 0.16 0.92
CA THR A 195 -9.94 -0.40 2.25
C THR A 195 -8.84 0.37 2.94
N VAL A 196 -8.83 0.34 4.27
CA VAL A 196 -7.71 0.79 5.08
C VAL A 196 -7.37 -0.32 6.07
N VAL A 197 -6.10 -0.68 6.16
CA VAL A 197 -5.58 -1.61 7.16
C VAL A 197 -4.45 -0.97 7.95
N VAL A 198 -4.30 -1.41 9.19
CA VAL A 198 -3.28 -0.90 10.13
C VAL A 198 -2.35 -2.03 10.56
N GLY A 199 -1.12 -1.68 10.93
CA GLY A 199 -0.10 -2.62 11.42
C GLY A 199 0.83 -2.01 12.45
N THR A 200 1.44 -2.87 13.27
CA THR A 200 2.55 -2.51 14.18
C THR A 200 3.90 -2.54 13.46
N THR A 201 3.95 -3.09 12.25
CA THR A 201 5.07 -2.96 11.30
C THR A 201 4.54 -2.72 9.88
N LEU A 202 5.40 -2.23 8.99
CA LEU A 202 5.07 -2.02 7.58
C LEU A 202 4.66 -3.33 6.89
N GLU A 203 5.44 -4.38 7.12
CA GLU A 203 5.24 -5.71 6.55
C GLU A 203 3.88 -6.28 6.98
N GLN A 204 3.55 -6.11 8.27
CA GLN A 204 2.25 -6.54 8.79
C GLN A 204 1.09 -5.79 8.13
N ALA A 205 1.20 -4.47 7.94
CA ALA A 205 0.16 -3.69 7.29
C ALA A 205 -0.03 -4.10 5.82
N VAL A 206 1.07 -4.32 5.08
CA VAL A 206 1.00 -4.80 3.69
C VAL A 206 0.39 -6.21 3.61
N LEU A 207 0.83 -7.14 4.47
CA LEU A 207 0.27 -8.49 4.52
C LEU A 207 -1.22 -8.47 4.88
N ARG A 208 -1.65 -7.62 5.81
CA ARG A 208 -3.07 -7.45 6.13
C ARG A 208 -3.88 -6.93 4.95
N ALA A 209 -3.32 -6.04 4.13
CA ALA A 209 -4.01 -5.58 2.90
C ALA A 209 -4.21 -6.75 1.93
N ILE A 210 -3.18 -7.58 1.75
CA ILE A 210 -3.22 -8.78 0.91
C ILE A 210 -4.22 -9.81 1.47
N TYR A 211 -4.20 -10.05 2.78
CA TYR A 211 -5.10 -10.99 3.43
C TYR A 211 -6.55 -10.52 3.42
N LEU A 212 -6.80 -9.21 3.55
CA LEU A 212 -8.14 -8.65 3.43
C LEU A 212 -8.74 -8.93 2.05
N GLU A 213 -7.97 -8.71 1.00
CA GLU A 213 -8.41 -9.01 -0.36
C GLU A 213 -8.60 -10.51 -0.61
N PHE A 214 -7.66 -11.31 -0.10
CA PHE A 214 -7.75 -12.77 -0.15
C PHE A 214 -9.02 -13.30 0.54
N GLU A 215 -9.32 -12.79 1.73
CA GLU A 215 -10.47 -13.17 2.54
C GLU A 215 -11.78 -12.75 1.85
N ALA A 216 -11.84 -11.51 1.34
CA ALA A 216 -12.98 -11.01 0.58
C ALA A 216 -13.25 -11.85 -0.67
N ARG A 217 -12.20 -12.17 -1.43
CA ARG A 217 -12.30 -13.05 -2.60
C ARG A 217 -12.79 -14.44 -2.22
N THR A 218 -12.31 -14.97 -1.10
CA THR A 218 -12.70 -16.29 -0.60
C THR A 218 -14.17 -16.31 -0.25
N GLN A 219 -14.68 -15.33 0.51
CA GLN A 219 -16.10 -15.26 0.85
C GLN A 219 -17.01 -15.12 -0.38
N ILE A 220 -16.65 -14.25 -1.35
CA ILE A 220 -17.41 -14.13 -2.61
C ILE A 220 -17.48 -15.47 -3.34
N ARG A 221 -16.37 -16.20 -3.42
CA ARG A 221 -16.32 -17.52 -4.07
C ARG A 221 -17.09 -18.58 -3.28
N SER A 222 -16.92 -18.63 -1.96
CA SER A 222 -17.62 -19.57 -1.09
C SER A 222 -19.13 -19.44 -1.26
N ARG A 223 -19.66 -18.22 -1.35
CA ARG A 223 -21.09 -17.93 -1.58
C ARG A 223 -21.70 -18.54 -2.84
N SER A 224 -20.88 -18.95 -3.81
CA SER A 224 -21.36 -19.71 -4.97
C SER A 224 -21.61 -21.20 -4.69
N ALA A 225 -21.03 -21.73 -3.60
CA ALA A 225 -21.17 -23.12 -3.17
C ALA A 225 -21.90 -23.28 -1.81
N GLY A 226 -22.00 -22.22 -1.00
CA GLY A 226 -22.67 -22.20 0.31
C GLY A 226 -22.29 -20.98 1.15
N GLU A 227 -22.78 -20.88 2.39
CA GLU A 227 -22.38 -19.77 3.26
C GLU A 227 -21.04 -20.08 3.97
N PRO A 228 -20.04 -19.19 3.90
CA PRO A 228 -18.81 -19.35 4.68
C PRO A 228 -19.07 -19.34 6.19
N ILE A 229 -18.35 -20.18 6.93
CA ILE A 229 -18.43 -20.26 8.40
C ILE A 229 -17.36 -19.33 9.00
N PRO A 230 -17.74 -18.28 9.74
CA PRO A 230 -16.78 -17.42 10.43
C PRO A 230 -16.05 -18.19 11.52
N TYR A 231 -14.76 -17.88 11.71
CA TYR A 231 -14.06 -18.25 12.94
C TYR A 231 -14.70 -17.53 14.13
N THR A 232 -14.81 -18.25 15.23
CA THR A 232 -15.03 -17.67 16.56
C THR A 232 -13.83 -16.80 16.96
N THR A 233 -14.03 -15.91 17.94
CA THR A 233 -12.93 -15.14 18.54
C THR A 233 -11.82 -16.06 19.05
N SER A 234 -12.18 -17.17 19.72
CA SER A 234 -11.21 -18.14 20.25
C SER A 234 -10.40 -18.83 19.15
N GLU A 235 -11.02 -19.14 18.00
CA GLU A 235 -10.30 -19.72 16.86
C GLU A 235 -9.36 -18.70 16.23
N SER A 236 -9.80 -17.44 16.06
CA SER A 236 -8.96 -16.36 15.55
C SER A 236 -7.77 -16.07 16.48
N ASP A 237 -7.95 -16.17 17.79
CA ASP A 237 -6.92 -15.93 18.80
C ASP A 237 -5.75 -16.92 18.73
N LEU A 238 -5.96 -18.14 18.22
CA LEU A 238 -4.90 -19.12 17.98
C LEU A 238 -3.84 -18.59 16.99
N PHE A 239 -4.24 -17.68 16.10
CA PHE A 239 -3.39 -17.13 15.05
C PHE A 239 -2.68 -15.83 15.44
N LYS A 240 -3.07 -15.20 16.56
CA LYS A 240 -2.41 -13.98 17.06
C LYS A 240 -0.94 -14.19 17.44
N ARG A 241 -0.51 -15.45 17.65
CA ARG A 241 0.85 -15.81 18.13
C ARG A 241 1.66 -16.67 17.17
N THR A 242 1.07 -17.12 16.06
CA THR A 242 1.64 -18.17 15.20
C THR A 242 1.95 -17.72 13.78
N VAL A 243 1.62 -16.48 13.41
CA VAL A 243 1.82 -16.00 12.04
C VAL A 243 3.26 -15.53 11.88
N ALA A 244 4.00 -16.28 11.05
CA ALA A 244 5.34 -15.91 10.61
C ALA A 244 5.25 -14.78 9.58
N VAL A 245 4.98 -13.55 10.05
CA VAL A 245 5.00 -12.31 9.25
C VAL A 245 6.27 -12.25 8.40
N GLU A 246 7.42 -12.63 8.99
CA GLU A 246 8.71 -12.68 8.30
C GLU A 246 8.70 -13.66 7.11
N HIS A 247 8.23 -14.89 7.30
CA HIS A 247 8.18 -15.88 6.23
C HIS A 247 7.25 -15.46 5.08
N ALA A 248 6.05 -14.97 5.42
CA ALA A 248 5.10 -14.47 4.43
C ALA A 248 5.67 -13.24 3.68
N TRP A 249 6.32 -12.33 4.40
CA TRP A 249 6.96 -11.16 3.79
C TRP A 249 8.07 -11.56 2.81
N HIS A 250 8.92 -12.51 3.19
CA HIS A 250 9.98 -13.02 2.32
C HIS A 250 9.44 -13.61 1.01
N TYR A 251 8.27 -14.26 1.03
CA TYR A 251 7.61 -14.72 -0.18
C TYR A 251 7.26 -13.56 -1.14
N TYR A 252 6.61 -12.51 -0.65
CA TYR A 252 6.24 -11.36 -1.49
C TYR A 252 7.45 -10.56 -1.96
N LEU A 253 8.48 -10.46 -1.13
CA LEU A 253 9.74 -9.84 -1.50
C LEU A 253 10.44 -10.62 -2.62
N ASP A 254 10.51 -11.95 -2.52
CA ASP A 254 11.10 -12.78 -3.56
C ASP A 254 10.30 -12.72 -4.86
N LYS A 255 8.96 -12.78 -4.79
CA LYS A 255 8.07 -12.60 -5.94
C LYS A 255 8.33 -11.25 -6.64
N PHE A 256 8.48 -10.17 -5.88
CA PHE A 256 8.84 -8.85 -6.43
C PHE A 256 10.24 -8.83 -7.06
N ARG A 257 11.24 -9.46 -6.43
CA ARG A 257 12.59 -9.56 -7.01
C ARG A 257 12.58 -10.32 -8.34
N GLN A 258 11.77 -11.36 -8.46
CA GLN A 258 11.62 -12.13 -9.70
C GLN A 258 10.95 -11.31 -10.81
N SER A 259 9.90 -10.52 -10.50
CA SER A 259 9.23 -9.70 -11.51
C SER A 259 10.19 -8.68 -12.14
N VAL A 260 11.02 -8.00 -11.33
CA VAL A 260 12.02 -7.04 -11.84
C VAL A 260 13.11 -7.72 -12.70
N LYS A 261 13.55 -8.92 -12.34
CA LYS A 261 14.52 -9.70 -13.14
C LYS A 261 13.95 -10.08 -14.52
N SER A 262 12.66 -10.41 -14.58
CA SER A 262 11.99 -10.80 -15.83
C SER A 262 11.90 -9.62 -16.81
N GLU A 263 11.56 -8.42 -16.32
CA GLU A 263 11.49 -7.19 -17.14
C GLU A 263 12.85 -6.78 -17.70
N THR A 264 13.92 -6.92 -16.91
CA THR A 264 15.27 -6.56 -17.35
C THR A 264 15.89 -7.56 -18.33
N SER A 265 15.38 -8.80 -18.37
CA SER A 265 15.85 -9.84 -19.29
C SER A 265 15.12 -9.81 -20.64
N SER A 266 13.89 -9.29 -20.70
CA SER A 266 13.13 -9.15 -21.95
C SER A 266 13.51 -7.94 -22.82
N HIS A 267 14.35 -7.05 -22.30
CA HIS A 267 14.84 -5.85 -22.98
C HIS A 267 16.30 -5.98 -23.47
N LYS A 268 16.85 -7.20 -23.49
CA LYS A 268 18.13 -7.55 -24.11
C LYS A 268 17.90 -8.42 -25.33
#